data_AF-A0A5K0WGX8-F1
#
_entry.id   AF-A0A5K0WGX8-F1
#
_cell.length_a   1.000
_cell.length_b   1.000
_cell.length_c   1.000
_cell.angle_alpha   90.00
_cell.angle_beta   90.00
_cell.angle_gamma   90.00
#
_symmetry.space_group_name_H-M   'P 1'
#
loop_
_entity.id
_entity.type
_entity.pdbx_description
1 polymer ?
#
loop_
_entity_poly.entity_id
_entity_poly.type
_entity_poly.pdbx_seq_one_letter_code
_entity_poly.pdbx_strand_id
1 'polypeptide(L)'
;VLKMMRSVAHNTAENRMTASAVAACMAPLLLRPLLAGECELEDDLDMSGDCSAQFLAAANAANNAQGIIRTLLEEYENVFD
;
A
#
# COMPACT_ATOMS: atom_id res chain seq x y z
N VAL A 1 7.23 1.02 10.83
CA VAL A 1 7.14 1.60 9.47
C VAL A 1 6.15 2.75 9.40
N LEU A 2 4.90 2.59 9.85
CA LEU A 2 3.88 3.66 9.81
C LEU A 2 4.32 4.98 10.50
N LYS A 3 4.96 4.91 11.67
CA LYS A 3 5.52 6.08 12.36
C LYS A 3 6.56 6.85 11.50
N MET A 4 7.39 6.14 10.74
CA MET A 4 8.36 6.74 9.80
C MET A 4 7.64 7.43 8.64
N MET A 5 6.66 6.77 8.02
CA MET A 5 5.83 7.34 6.96
C MET A 5 5.14 8.64 7.43
N ARG A 6 4.67 8.67 8.69
CA ARG A 6 4.08 9.85 9.32
C ARG A 6 5.08 10.98 9.49
N SER A 7 6.29 10.69 9.95
CA SER A 7 7.36 11.71 10.03
C SER A 7 7.66 12.32 8.67
N VAL A 8 7.67 11.51 7.59
CA VAL A 8 7.85 12.04 6.23
C VAL A 8 6.67 12.95 5.85
N ALA A 9 5.43 12.50 6.04
CA ALA A 9 4.24 13.28 5.71
C ALA A 9 4.13 14.59 6.51
N HIS A 10 4.55 14.59 7.78
CA HIS A 10 4.55 15.77 8.64
C HIS A 10 5.54 16.84 8.15
N ASN A 11 6.61 16.46 7.46
CA ASN A 11 7.59 17.38 6.88
C ASN A 11 7.25 17.77 5.42
N THR A 12 5.97 17.73 5.03
CA THR A 12 5.52 18.02 3.65
C THR A 12 5.93 19.40 3.14
N ALA A 13 6.16 20.39 4.00
CA ALA A 13 6.63 21.71 3.58
C ALA A 13 8.04 21.64 2.95
N GLU A 14 8.90 20.76 3.47
CA GLU A 14 10.29 20.61 3.04
C GLU A 14 10.43 19.57 1.92
N ASN A 15 9.77 18.41 2.09
CA ASN A 15 9.95 17.27 1.17
C ASN A 15 8.84 17.15 0.10
N ARG A 16 7.77 17.96 0.20
CA ARG A 16 6.60 17.95 -0.70
C ARG A 16 5.79 16.64 -0.72
N MET A 17 6.05 15.75 0.22
CA MET A 17 5.37 14.46 0.34
C MET A 17 4.18 14.60 1.28
N THR A 18 2.98 14.75 0.71
CA THR A 18 1.73 14.68 1.48
C THR A 18 1.47 13.25 1.98
N ALA A 19 0.57 13.06 2.95
CA ALA A 19 0.18 11.73 3.40
C ALA A 19 -0.31 10.83 2.25
N SER A 20 -1.04 11.41 1.29
CA SER A 20 -1.48 10.72 0.06
C SER A 20 -0.30 10.32 -0.83
N ALA A 21 0.69 11.19 -1.00
CA ALA A 21 1.90 10.89 -1.78
C ALA A 21 2.74 9.79 -1.12
N VAL A 22 2.90 9.84 0.21
CA VAL A 22 3.58 8.77 0.97
C VAL A 22 2.83 7.44 0.81
N ALA A 23 1.51 7.43 0.96
CA ALA A 23 0.71 6.21 0.81
C ALA A 23 0.82 5.61 -0.61
N ALA A 24 0.77 6.45 -1.64
CA ALA A 24 0.89 6.01 -3.04
C ALA A 24 2.26 5.37 -3.32
N CYS A 25 3.34 5.94 -2.78
CA CYS A 25 4.69 5.42 -2.99
C CYS A 25 4.95 4.12 -2.21
N MET A 26 4.26 3.91 -1.09
CA MET A 26 4.50 2.76 -0.21
C MET A 26 3.60 1.57 -0.52
N ALA A 27 2.40 1.78 -1.05
CA ALA A 27 1.46 0.71 -1.39
C ALA A 27 2.07 -0.38 -2.29
N PRO A 28 2.86 -0.08 -3.34
CA PRO A 28 3.48 -1.12 -4.18
C PRO A 28 4.50 -1.99 -3.42
N LEU A 29 5.16 -1.45 -2.39
CA LEU A 29 6.17 -2.19 -1.62
C LEU A 29 5.55 -3.22 -0.69
N LEU A 30 4.35 -2.94 -0.16
CA LEU A 30 3.62 -3.87 0.71
C LEU A 30 3.02 -5.05 -0.05
N LEU A 31 2.84 -4.91 -1.37
CA LEU A 31 2.25 -5.95 -2.23
C LEU A 31 3.30 -6.80 -2.96
N ARG A 32 4.59 -6.48 -2.79
CA ARG A 32 5.69 -7.29 -3.35
C ARG A 32 5.56 -8.79 -3.03
N PRO A 33 5.22 -9.21 -1.80
CA PRO A 33 5.09 -10.65 -1.50
C PRO A 33 3.95 -11.32 -2.28
N LEU A 34 2.83 -10.63 -2.50
CA LEU A 34 1.70 -11.14 -3.28
C LEU A 34 2.06 -11.31 -4.76
N LEU A 35 2.83 -10.36 -5.30
CA LEU A 35 3.32 -10.38 -6.68
C LEU A 35 4.47 -11.37 -6.90
N ALA A 36 5.29 -11.62 -5.88
CA ALA A 36 6.39 -12.58 -5.91
C ALA A 36 5.91 -14.04 -5.74
N GLY A 37 4.62 -14.26 -5.48
CA GLY A 37 4.07 -15.59 -5.20
C GLY A 37 4.49 -16.13 -3.83
N GLU A 38 4.98 -15.27 -2.93
CA GLU A 38 5.46 -15.65 -1.59
C GLU A 38 4.33 -15.67 -0.54
N CYS A 39 3.14 -15.18 -0.90
CA CYS A 39 1.91 -15.27 -0.10
C CYS A 39 0.97 -16.28 -0.76
N GLU A 40 0.67 -17.39 -0.10
CA GLU A 40 -0.41 -18.27 -0.52
C GLU A 40 -1.75 -17.61 -0.17
N LEU A 41 -2.41 -17.05 -1.19
CA LEU A 41 -3.80 -16.63 -1.08
C LEU A 41 -4.65 -17.90 -1.15
N GLU A 42 -5.26 -18.28 -0.03
CA GLU A 42 -6.00 -19.55 0.14
C GLU A 42 -7.27 -19.71 -0.73
N ASP A 43 -7.59 -18.80 -1.66
CA ASP A 43 -8.75 -18.93 -2.55
C ASP A 43 -8.38 -18.70 -4.02
N ASP A 44 -8.50 -19.78 -4.81
CA ASP A 44 -9.05 -19.83 -6.19
C ASP A 44 -8.65 -18.74 -7.21
N LEU A 45 -7.46 -18.14 -7.09
CA LEU A 45 -6.86 -17.47 -8.23
C LEU A 45 -6.33 -18.57 -9.15
N ASP A 46 -7.16 -19.00 -10.10
CA ASP A 46 -6.74 -19.83 -11.24
C ASP A 46 -5.51 -19.18 -11.89
N MET A 47 -4.31 -19.57 -11.42
CA MET A 47 -3.02 -19.04 -11.86
C MET A 47 -2.68 -19.51 -13.29
N SER A 48 -3.62 -20.17 -13.96
CA SER A 48 -3.53 -20.55 -15.36
C SER A 48 -3.98 -19.40 -16.29
N GLY A 49 -3.11 -18.40 -16.47
CA GLY A 49 -2.74 -18.08 -17.85
C GLY A 49 -3.08 -16.74 -18.49
N ASP A 50 -3.37 -15.66 -17.75
CA ASP A 50 -3.34 -14.31 -18.37
C ASP A 50 -2.62 -13.27 -17.48
N CYS A 51 -1.42 -12.88 -17.91
CA CYS A 51 -0.54 -11.91 -17.22
C CYS A 51 -1.26 -10.57 -16.97
N SER A 52 -2.19 -10.20 -17.86
CA SER A 52 -2.98 -8.98 -17.76
C SER A 52 -3.94 -8.95 -16.56
N ALA A 53 -4.60 -10.08 -16.26
CA ALA A 53 -5.52 -10.20 -15.13
C ALA A 53 -4.78 -10.10 -13.77
N GLN A 54 -3.56 -10.65 -13.70
CA GLN A 54 -2.70 -10.56 -12.51
C GLN A 54 -2.24 -9.13 -12.24
N PHE A 55 -1.81 -8.40 -13.28
CA PHE A 55 -1.48 -6.98 -13.16
C PHE A 55 -2.69 -6.14 -12.68
N LEU A 56 -3.89 -6.43 -13.19
CA LEU A 56 -5.10 -5.72 -12.77
C LEU A 56 -5.47 -5.99 -11.32
N ALA A 57 -5.39 -7.24 -10.87
CA ALA A 57 -5.64 -7.62 -9.47
C ALA A 57 -4.62 -6.96 -8.52
N ALA A 58 -3.34 -6.96 -8.88
CA ALA A 58 -2.30 -6.30 -8.11
C ALA A 58 -2.46 -4.78 -8.06
N ALA A 59 -2.88 -4.15 -9.16
CA ALA A 59 -3.20 -2.72 -9.19
C ALA A 59 -4.38 -2.39 -8.26
N ASN A 60 -5.41 -3.24 -8.24
CA ASN A 60 -6.53 -3.07 -7.32
C ASN A 60 -6.10 -3.22 -5.85
N ALA A 61 -5.28 -4.23 -5.55
CA ALA A 61 -4.68 -4.38 -4.23
C ALA A 61 -3.83 -3.16 -3.84
N ALA A 62 -3.10 -2.56 -4.80
CA ALA A 62 -2.27 -1.36 -4.58
C ALA A 62 -3.13 -0.15 -4.22
N ASN A 63 -4.24 0.03 -4.92
CA ASN A 63 -5.19 1.10 -4.63
C ASN A 63 -5.81 0.93 -3.23
N ASN A 64 -6.20 -0.31 -2.88
CA ASN A 64 -6.73 -0.62 -1.55
C ASN A 64 -5.68 -0.37 -0.46
N ALA A 65 -4.45 -0.86 -0.66
CA ALA A 65 -3.33 -0.64 0.26
C ALA A 65 -3.02 0.86 0.42
N GLN A 66 -3.02 1.64 -0.66
CA GLN A 66 -2.85 3.10 -0.59
C GLN A 66 -3.94 3.75 0.27
N GLY A 67 -5.21 3.35 0.09
CA GLY A 67 -6.32 3.84 0.90
C GLY A 67 -6.11 3.55 2.39
N ILE A 68 -5.77 2.30 2.72
CA ILE A 68 -5.50 1.87 4.09
C ILE A 68 -4.34 2.66 4.72
N ILE A 69 -3.20 2.77 4.03
CA ILE A 69 -2.03 3.51 4.53
C ILE A 69 -2.39 4.97 4.76
N ARG A 70 -3.11 5.61 3.82
CA ARG A 70 -3.52 7.01 3.95
C ARG A 70 -4.37 7.22 5.20
N THR A 71 -5.41 6.40 5.40
CA THR A 71 -6.28 6.49 6.58
C THR A 71 -5.49 6.27 7.86
N LEU A 72 -4.59 5.29 7.92
CA LEU A 72 -3.74 5.05 9.09
C LEU A 72 -2.75 6.19 9.38
N LEU A 73 -2.37 6.99 8.36
CA LEU A 73 -1.53 8.18 8.54
C LEU A 73 -2.33 9.39 9.03
N GLU A 74 -3.53 9.58 8.50
CA GLU A 74 -4.44 10.67 8.88
C GLU A 74 -4.98 10.49 10.31
N GLU A 75 -5.36 9.25 10.66
CA GLU A 75 -5.98 8.90 11.94
C GLU A 75 -4.98 8.35 12.97
N TYR A 76 -3.68 8.54 12.75
CA TYR A 76 -2.65 7.87 13.54
C TYR A 76 -2.82 8.08 15.05
N GLU A 77 -3.05 9.32 15.51
CA GLU A 77 -3.22 9.59 16.95
C GLU A 77 -4.51 8.97 17.47
N ASN A 78 -5.59 8.96 16.68
CA ASN A 78 -6.87 8.39 17.10
C ASN A 78 -6.83 6.85 17.25
N VAL A 79 -5.89 6.19 16.58
CA VAL A 79 -5.76 4.72 16.56
C VAL A 79 -4.68 4.22 17.52
N PHE A 80 -3.60 5.00 17.71
CA PHE A 80 -2.38 4.53 18.38
C PHE A 80 -1.96 5.31 19.64
N ASP A 81 -2.63 6.42 19.99
CA ASP A 81 -2.55 7.02 21.33
C ASP A 81 -3.63 6.45 22.27
#